data_AF-A0A930FJC0-F1
#
_entry.id   AF-A0A930FJC0-F1
#
_cell.length_a   1.000
_cell.length_b   1.000
_cell.length_c   1.000
_cell.angle_alpha   90.00
_cell.angle_beta   90.00
_cell.angle_gamma   90.00
#
_symmetry.space_group_name_H-M   'P 1'
#
loop_
_entity.id
_entity.type
_entity.pdbx_description
1 polymer ?
#
loop_
_entity_poly.entity_id
_entity_poly.type
_entity_poly.pdbx_seq_one_letter_code
_entity_poly.pdbx_strand_id
1 'polypeptide(L)'
;VGTISLIFTPETDDPIYLEMAGTMGEMTLNGEPYDFYPVQSKPVLLSVAKNQKGQPQTLRITVKDDGFEFSKLNLFSLNTSLLNERLEQTKAQELKLETFSATHFAGTMDVFEDSTVLTTIPYSTGWKVWVDGQEVETYKILDSLLGFTISKGTHRIEYRYTTPFLLEGSLVSIASLLLLIFILYRRKKTDAS
;
A
#
# COMPACT_ATOMS: atom_id res chain seq x y z
N VAL A 1 -4.43 38.26 -3.45
CA VAL A 1 -3.13 37.59 -3.48
C VAL A 1 -2.33 38.05 -2.26
N GLY A 2 -2.07 37.13 -1.33
CA GLY A 2 -1.28 37.38 -0.13
C GLY A 2 -0.01 36.53 -0.13
N THR A 3 0.95 36.86 0.72
CA THR A 3 2.19 36.08 0.86
C THR A 3 2.38 35.68 2.31
N ILE A 4 2.63 34.40 2.53
CA ILE A 4 3.00 33.83 3.83
C ILE A 4 4.52 33.64 3.80
N SER A 5 5.21 34.05 4.87
CA SER A 5 6.63 33.75 5.07
C SER A 5 6.79 32.97 6.36
N LEU A 6 7.30 31.76 6.26
CA LEU A 6 7.61 30.87 7.37
C LEU A 6 9.13 30.81 7.51
N ILE A 7 9.64 31.11 8.71
CA ILE A 7 11.06 31.02 9.01
C ILE A 7 11.21 30.03 10.16
N PHE A 8 12.06 29.03 9.97
CA PHE A 8 12.34 28.02 10.99
C PHE A 8 13.82 27.62 10.94
N THR A 9 14.36 27.16 12.06
CA THR A 9 15.73 26.66 12.15
C THR A 9 15.69 25.19 12.56
N PRO A 10 16.16 24.25 11.73
CA PRO A 10 16.19 22.83 12.08
C PRO A 10 17.06 22.57 13.32
N GLU A 11 16.52 21.82 14.29
CA GLU A 11 17.26 21.42 15.50
C GLU A 11 18.17 20.20 15.26
N THR A 12 17.83 19.38 14.26
CA THR A 12 18.59 18.20 13.82
C THR A 12 18.84 18.25 12.31
N ASP A 13 19.63 17.31 11.80
CA ASP A 13 19.85 17.12 10.36
C ASP A 13 18.75 16.26 9.70
N ASP A 14 17.74 15.86 10.47
CA ASP A 14 16.62 15.08 9.97
C ASP A 14 15.83 15.83 8.88
N PRO A 15 15.19 15.11 7.94
CA PRO A 15 14.26 15.70 7.01
C PRO A 15 13.10 16.39 7.74
N ILE A 16 12.77 17.60 7.30
CA ILE A 16 11.61 18.38 7.75
C ILE A 16 10.62 18.50 6.60
N TYR A 17 9.37 18.18 6.89
CA TYR A 17 8.25 18.25 5.98
C TYR A 17 7.26 19.32 6.41
N LEU A 18 6.80 20.11 5.44
CA LEU A 18 5.70 21.03 5.62
C LEU A 18 4.41 20.37 5.15
N GLU A 19 3.45 20.22 6.05
CA GLU A 19 2.06 19.93 5.70
C GLU A 19 1.38 21.20 5.25
N MET A 20 0.64 21.12 4.14
CA MET A 20 -0.24 22.17 3.63
C MET A 20 -1.43 21.56 2.89
N ALA A 21 -2.56 22.27 2.88
CA ALA A 21 -3.72 21.92 2.06
C ALA A 21 -4.34 23.17 1.42
N GLY A 22 -5.06 22.96 0.31
CA GLY A 22 -5.80 24.01 -0.38
C GLY A 22 -5.11 24.56 -1.63
N THR A 23 -5.64 25.66 -2.15
CA THR A 23 -5.16 26.33 -3.36
C THR A 23 -3.91 27.17 -3.07
N MET A 24 -2.90 26.99 -3.90
CA MET A 24 -1.59 27.62 -3.72
C MET A 24 -1.09 28.23 -5.02
N GLY A 25 -0.32 29.30 -4.87
CA GLY A 25 0.44 29.93 -5.94
C GLY A 25 1.87 29.42 -6.02
N GLU A 26 2.80 30.34 -6.18
CA GLU A 26 4.23 30.03 -6.21
C GLU A 26 4.79 29.86 -4.81
N MET A 27 5.78 28.99 -4.67
CA MET A 27 6.53 28.77 -3.44
C MET A 27 8.02 28.96 -3.71
N THR A 28 8.73 29.56 -2.76
CA THR A 28 10.19 29.62 -2.79
C THR A 28 10.77 29.11 -1.47
N LEU A 29 11.90 28.43 -1.56
CA LEU A 29 12.69 27.96 -0.42
C LEU A 29 14.06 28.64 -0.48
N ASN A 30 14.38 29.43 0.54
CA ASN A 30 15.61 30.23 0.63
C ASN A 30 15.82 31.17 -0.57
N GLY A 31 14.74 31.64 -1.18
CA GLY A 31 14.77 32.53 -2.35
C GLY A 31 14.73 31.81 -3.70
N GLU A 32 15.00 30.51 -3.74
CA GLU A 32 14.92 29.70 -4.96
C GLU A 32 13.49 29.17 -5.20
N PRO A 33 13.01 29.13 -6.45
CA PRO A 33 11.73 28.50 -6.78
C PRO A 33 11.66 27.06 -6.26
N TYR A 34 10.54 26.72 -5.61
CA TYR A 34 10.29 25.38 -5.09
C TYR A 34 9.09 24.79 -5.81
N ASP A 35 9.34 23.81 -6.68
CA ASP A 35 8.30 23.13 -7.43
C ASP A 35 7.54 22.15 -6.53
N PHE A 36 6.22 22.20 -6.62
CA PHE A 36 5.34 21.28 -5.93
C PHE A 36 4.11 20.98 -6.79
N TYR A 37 3.50 19.83 -6.55
CA TYR A 37 2.25 19.46 -7.19
C TYR A 37 1.08 19.95 -6.32
N PRO A 38 0.24 20.88 -6.79
CA PRO A 38 -0.90 21.34 -6.02
C PRO A 38 -1.95 20.22 -5.95
N VAL A 39 -2.18 19.67 -4.76
CA VAL A 39 -3.27 18.71 -4.52
C VAL A 39 -4.35 19.43 -3.74
N GLN A 40 -5.43 19.84 -4.42
CA GLN A 40 -6.47 20.68 -3.83
C GLN A 40 -7.33 19.95 -2.78
N SER A 41 -7.42 18.63 -2.84
CA SER A 41 -8.37 17.85 -2.05
C SER A 41 -7.79 17.18 -0.81
N LYS A 42 -6.47 17.15 -0.65
CA LYS A 42 -5.79 16.47 0.47
C LYS A 42 -4.53 17.22 0.89
N PRO A 43 -4.20 17.23 2.19
CA PRO A 43 -2.93 17.77 2.64
C PRO A 43 -1.73 17.07 1.97
N VAL A 44 -0.72 17.84 1.61
CA VAL A 44 0.55 17.37 1.04
C VAL A 44 1.68 17.59 2.03
N LEU A 45 2.66 16.68 2.05
CA LEU A 45 3.90 16.83 2.80
C LEU A 45 5.02 17.21 1.82
N LEU A 46 5.57 18.42 1.96
CA LEU A 46 6.67 18.91 1.12
C LEU A 46 7.99 18.89 1.90
N SER A 47 9.04 18.31 1.33
CA SER A 47 10.36 18.26 1.95
C SER A 47 11.03 19.63 1.89
N VAL A 48 11.10 20.34 3.01
CA VAL A 48 11.58 21.74 3.08
C VAL A 48 12.97 21.89 3.71
N ALA A 49 13.50 20.86 4.37
CA ALA A 49 14.88 20.84 4.84
C ALA A 49 15.40 19.40 5.02
N LYS A 50 16.69 19.20 4.85
CA LYS A 50 17.43 17.98 5.21
C LYS A 50 18.92 18.31 5.32
N ASN A 51 19.62 17.84 6.35
CA ASN A 51 21.03 18.17 6.62
C ASN A 51 21.27 19.69 6.75
N GLN A 52 20.38 20.39 7.45
CA GLN A 52 20.40 21.84 7.61
C GLN A 52 20.39 22.26 9.09
N LYS A 53 20.93 21.44 9.99
CA LYS A 53 20.93 21.73 11.43
C LYS A 53 21.51 23.11 11.73
N GLY A 54 20.76 23.92 12.48
CA GLY A 54 21.16 25.27 12.89
C GLY A 54 21.14 26.31 11.76
N GLN A 55 20.79 25.95 10.53
CA GLN A 55 20.71 26.87 9.39
C GLN A 55 19.27 27.32 9.19
N PRO A 56 18.94 28.62 9.37
CA PRO A 56 17.58 29.11 9.16
C PRO A 56 17.09 28.86 7.74
N GLN A 57 15.90 28.30 7.62
CA GLN A 57 15.21 28.09 6.36
C GLN A 57 14.09 29.12 6.25
N THR A 58 13.98 29.75 5.07
CA THR A 58 12.92 30.73 4.78
C THR A 58 12.06 30.18 3.66
N LEU A 59 10.81 29.90 3.98
CA LEU A 59 9.81 29.49 3.01
C LEU A 59 8.84 30.62 2.74
N ARG A 60 8.61 30.93 1.46
CA ARG A 60 7.61 31.91 1.04
C ARG A 60 6.56 31.23 0.17
N ILE A 61 5.29 31.41 0.52
CA ILE A 61 4.15 30.82 -0.18
C ILE A 61 3.24 31.96 -0.65
N THR A 62 2.93 31.98 -1.93
CA THR A 62 1.95 32.90 -2.50
C THR A 62 0.56 32.27 -2.46
N VAL A 63 -0.38 32.95 -1.83
CA VAL A 63 -1.79 32.53 -1.75
C VAL A 63 -2.58 33.27 -2.82
N LYS A 64 -3.11 32.53 -3.80
CA LYS A 64 -3.78 33.09 -4.98
C LYS A 64 -5.23 33.48 -4.71
N ASP A 65 -5.95 32.69 -3.91
CA ASP A 65 -7.36 32.88 -3.58
C ASP A 65 -7.64 32.43 -2.12
N ASP A 66 -8.92 32.34 -1.74
CA ASP A 66 -9.38 32.02 -0.39
C ASP A 66 -9.40 30.51 -0.07
N GLY A 67 -9.02 29.64 -1.00
CA GLY A 67 -9.01 28.19 -0.80
C GLY A 67 -7.80 27.64 -0.05
N PHE A 68 -6.90 28.47 0.49
CA PHE A 68 -5.78 28.02 1.30
C PHE A 68 -6.19 27.68 2.74
N GLU A 69 -5.85 26.47 3.20
CA GLU A 69 -6.21 26.02 4.55
C GLU A 69 -5.10 26.30 5.58
N PHE A 70 -5.20 27.44 6.26
CA PHE A 70 -4.23 27.84 7.30
C PHE A 70 -4.17 26.88 8.51
N SER A 71 -5.24 26.13 8.78
CA SER A 71 -5.29 25.14 9.86
C SER A 71 -4.41 23.91 9.60
N LYS A 72 -3.93 23.73 8.36
CA LYS A 72 -3.12 22.60 7.90
C LYS A 72 -1.68 22.99 7.61
N LEU A 73 -1.16 24.04 8.25
CA LEU A 73 0.21 24.51 8.10
C LEU A 73 1.08 24.02 9.27
N ASN A 74 1.62 22.80 9.16
CA ASN A 74 2.41 22.16 10.22
C ASN A 74 3.81 21.76 9.73
N LEU A 75 4.82 21.89 10.58
CA LEU A 75 6.15 21.34 10.32
C LEU A 75 6.32 20.02 11.08
N PHE A 76 6.74 18.99 10.37
CA PHE A 76 7.05 17.67 10.92
C PHE A 76 8.51 17.33 10.68
N SER A 77 9.21 16.87 11.71
CA SER A 77 10.55 16.28 11.57
C SER A 77 10.44 14.76 11.55
N LEU A 78 11.09 14.12 10.58
CA LEU A 78 11.16 12.66 10.50
C LEU A 78 12.40 12.16 11.24
N ASN A 79 12.23 11.60 12.43
CA ASN A 79 13.34 10.98 13.16
C ASN A 79 13.92 9.80 12.37
N THR A 80 15.02 10.05 11.66
CA THR A 80 15.61 9.06 10.74
C THR A 80 16.27 7.92 11.48
N SER A 81 16.83 8.17 12.66
CA SER A 81 17.47 7.14 13.48
C SER A 81 16.45 6.11 13.95
N LEU A 82 15.33 6.57 14.50
CA LEU A 82 14.21 5.71 14.91
C LEU A 82 13.60 4.99 13.69
N LEU A 83 13.38 5.69 12.58
CA LEU A 83 12.88 5.07 11.35
C LEU A 83 13.79 3.92 10.90
N ASN A 84 15.10 4.16 10.83
CA ASN A 84 16.06 3.15 10.42
C ASN A 84 16.08 1.96 11.38
N GLU A 85 16.03 2.20 12.69
CA GLU A 85 15.91 1.12 13.68
C GLU A 85 14.67 0.24 13.44
N ARG A 86 13.51 0.87 13.20
CA ARG A 86 12.26 0.14 12.91
C ARG A 86 12.31 -0.60 11.57
N LEU A 87 12.96 -0.03 10.56
CA LEU A 87 13.15 -0.69 9.27
C LEU A 87 14.02 -1.94 9.42
N GLU A 88 15.11 -1.88 10.18
CA GLU A 88 15.95 -3.05 10.43
C GLU A 88 15.22 -4.13 11.24
N GLN A 89 14.42 -3.74 12.24
CA GLN A 89 13.53 -4.68 12.96
C GLN A 89 12.53 -5.36 12.01
N THR A 90 11.92 -4.59 11.12
CA THR A 90 10.94 -5.12 10.15
C THR A 90 11.61 -6.07 9.15
N LYS A 91 12.80 -5.73 8.65
CA LYS A 91 13.59 -6.61 7.76
C LYS A 91 13.99 -7.92 8.44
N ALA A 92 14.32 -7.87 9.73
CA ALA A 92 14.65 -9.09 10.47
C ALA A 92 13.46 -10.08 10.57
N GLN A 93 12.23 -9.57 10.45
CA GLN A 93 10.98 -10.33 10.44
C GLN A 93 10.46 -10.59 9.01
N GLU A 94 11.29 -10.45 7.97
CA GLU A 94 10.85 -10.72 6.60
C GLU A 94 10.51 -12.21 6.39
N LEU A 95 9.56 -12.47 5.48
CA LEU A 95 9.23 -13.83 5.06
C LEU A 95 10.39 -14.38 4.20
N LYS A 96 11.15 -15.31 4.76
CA LYS A 96 12.21 -16.04 4.06
C LYS A 96 11.57 -17.13 3.20
N LEU A 97 11.43 -16.86 1.90
CA LEU A 97 10.81 -17.79 0.96
C LEU A 97 11.62 -19.08 0.81
N GLU A 98 10.95 -20.21 0.97
CA GLU A 98 11.47 -21.56 0.73
C GLU A 98 11.01 -22.09 -0.63
N THR A 99 9.77 -21.81 -1.01
CA THR A 99 9.17 -22.22 -2.28
C THR A 99 8.40 -21.05 -2.88
N PHE A 100 8.37 -20.97 -4.22
CA PHE A 100 7.67 -19.90 -4.92
C PHE A 100 7.08 -20.35 -6.25
N SER A 101 5.81 -19.98 -6.45
CA SER A 101 5.08 -19.99 -7.71
C SER A 101 4.00 -18.91 -7.64
N ALA A 102 3.40 -18.57 -8.78
CA ALA A 102 2.39 -17.52 -8.85
C ALA A 102 1.14 -17.79 -7.98
N THR A 103 0.81 -19.05 -7.71
CA THR A 103 -0.40 -19.45 -6.97
C THR A 103 -0.08 -20.18 -5.67
N HIS A 104 1.19 -20.40 -5.35
CA HIS A 104 1.59 -21.08 -4.13
C HIS A 104 3.01 -20.70 -3.76
N PHE A 105 3.22 -20.26 -2.53
CA PHE A 105 4.54 -20.00 -1.99
C PHE A 105 4.53 -20.19 -0.48
N ALA A 106 5.67 -20.56 0.07
CA ALA A 106 5.84 -20.79 1.49
C ALA A 106 7.20 -20.29 1.96
N GLY A 107 7.28 -19.96 3.25
CA GLY A 107 8.51 -19.49 3.86
C GLY A 107 8.44 -19.51 5.37
N THR A 108 9.53 -19.12 6.01
CA THR A 108 9.62 -18.94 7.46
C THR A 108 9.72 -17.48 7.82
N MET A 109 9.13 -17.13 8.95
CA MET A 109 9.11 -15.77 9.46
C MET A 109 9.29 -15.79 10.97
N ASP A 110 10.17 -14.93 11.47
CA ASP A 110 10.35 -14.70 12.90
C ASP A 110 9.49 -13.50 13.30
N VAL A 111 8.59 -13.69 14.28
CA VAL A 111 7.65 -12.67 14.74
C VAL A 111 7.98 -12.30 16.17
N PHE A 112 8.30 -11.03 16.41
CA PHE A 112 8.78 -10.56 17.73
C PHE A 112 7.65 -10.25 18.73
N GLU A 113 6.45 -9.95 18.22
CA GLU A 113 5.25 -9.68 19.00
C GLU A 113 3.98 -10.05 18.22
N ASP A 114 2.89 -10.32 18.94
CA ASP A 114 1.58 -10.56 18.32
C ASP A 114 1.22 -9.36 17.45
N SER A 115 1.00 -9.62 16.16
CA SER A 115 0.94 -8.57 15.15
C SER A 115 0.09 -8.98 13.95
N THR A 116 -0.12 -8.01 13.06
CA THR A 116 -0.79 -8.23 11.78
C THR A 116 0.27 -8.25 10.67
N VAL A 117 0.25 -9.30 9.86
CA VAL A 117 1.06 -9.38 8.64
C VAL A 117 0.37 -8.57 7.54
N LEU A 118 1.03 -7.50 7.11
CA LEU A 118 0.64 -6.75 5.91
C LEU A 118 1.39 -7.31 4.71
N THR A 119 0.66 -7.68 3.66
CA THR A 119 1.26 -8.13 2.40
C THR A 119 1.02 -7.12 1.28
N THR A 120 1.81 -7.16 0.22
CA THR A 120 1.56 -6.43 -1.03
C THR A 120 0.67 -7.22 -2.00
N ILE A 121 0.04 -8.30 -1.54
CA ILE A 121 -0.84 -9.14 -2.34
C ILE A 121 -2.24 -8.52 -2.30
N PRO A 122 -2.89 -8.27 -3.45
CA PRO A 122 -4.27 -7.82 -3.46
C PRO A 122 -5.20 -8.82 -2.79
N TYR A 123 -6.11 -8.34 -1.96
CA TYR A 123 -7.09 -9.19 -1.28
C TYR A 123 -8.01 -9.87 -2.31
N SER A 124 -8.16 -11.18 -2.20
CA SER A 124 -9.10 -11.99 -2.97
C SER A 124 -9.57 -13.16 -2.13
N THR A 125 -10.83 -13.57 -2.28
CA THR A 125 -11.38 -14.78 -1.65
C THR A 125 -10.70 -16.06 -2.10
N GLY A 126 -9.92 -16.00 -3.19
CA GLY A 126 -9.12 -17.11 -3.68
C GLY A 126 -7.82 -17.34 -2.91
N TRP A 127 -7.32 -16.35 -2.17
CA TRP A 127 -6.13 -16.48 -1.35
C TRP A 127 -6.46 -17.05 0.03
N LYS A 128 -5.72 -18.10 0.40
CA LYS A 128 -5.76 -18.71 1.73
C LYS A 128 -4.36 -18.77 2.31
N VAL A 129 -4.25 -18.66 3.63
CA VAL A 129 -2.99 -18.63 4.36
C VAL A 129 -3.01 -19.70 5.45
N TRP A 130 -1.91 -20.42 5.60
CA TRP A 130 -1.68 -21.36 6.68
C TRP A 130 -0.48 -20.90 7.51
N VAL A 131 -0.63 -20.94 8.83
CA VAL A 131 0.44 -20.72 9.81
C VAL A 131 0.66 -22.03 10.54
N ASP A 132 1.86 -22.58 10.44
CA ASP A 132 2.23 -23.89 11.00
C ASP A 132 1.27 -25.02 10.60
N GLY A 133 0.76 -24.96 9.36
CA GLY A 133 -0.16 -25.94 8.80
C GLY A 133 -1.63 -25.75 9.18
N GLN A 134 -1.99 -24.73 9.97
CA GLN A 134 -3.37 -24.39 10.30
C GLN A 134 -3.85 -23.20 9.46
N GLU A 135 -5.00 -23.34 8.80
CA GLU A 135 -5.60 -22.24 8.02
C GLU A 135 -5.98 -21.10 8.97
N VAL A 136 -5.53 -19.88 8.66
CA VAL A 136 -5.84 -18.68 9.43
C VAL A 136 -6.84 -17.81 8.70
N GLU A 137 -7.63 -17.05 9.46
CA GLU A 137 -8.54 -16.07 8.89
C GLU A 137 -7.75 -14.93 8.24
N THR A 138 -8.13 -14.61 7.00
CA THR A 138 -7.55 -13.51 6.24
C THR A 138 -8.55 -12.39 6.06
N TYR A 139 -8.06 -11.17 6.06
CA TYR A 139 -8.88 -9.97 5.93
C TYR A 139 -8.20 -8.93 5.05
N LYS A 140 -9.02 -7.95 4.65
CA LYS A 140 -8.60 -6.82 3.83
C LYS A 140 -7.99 -5.75 4.74
N ILE A 141 -6.77 -5.33 4.42
CA ILE A 141 -6.07 -4.22 5.06
C ILE A 141 -5.91 -3.08 4.05
N LEU A 142 -5.98 -1.83 4.50
CA LEU A 142 -5.93 -0.63 3.65
C LEU A 142 -6.95 -0.69 2.49
N ASP A 143 -8.11 -1.31 2.73
CA ASP A 143 -9.18 -1.53 1.75
C ASP A 143 -8.76 -2.23 0.44
N SER A 144 -7.59 -2.88 0.39
CA SER A 144 -7.06 -3.41 -0.87
C SER A 144 -6.18 -4.65 -0.73
N LEU A 145 -5.43 -4.78 0.38
CA LEU A 145 -4.37 -5.76 0.52
C LEU A 145 -4.76 -6.91 1.45
N LEU A 146 -4.17 -8.08 1.22
CA LEU A 146 -4.32 -9.26 2.06
C LEU A 146 -3.52 -9.09 3.35
N GLY A 147 -4.15 -9.41 4.47
CA GLY A 147 -3.44 -9.61 5.72
C GLY A 147 -4.13 -10.61 6.64
N PHE A 148 -3.43 -10.94 7.71
CA PHE A 148 -3.86 -11.90 8.72
C PHE A 148 -3.11 -11.62 10.02
N THR A 149 -3.65 -12.10 11.14
CA THR A 149 -3.01 -11.96 12.44
C THR A 149 -2.08 -13.14 12.69
N ILE A 150 -0.94 -12.89 13.33
CA ILE A 150 0.05 -13.88 13.69
C ILE A 150 0.57 -13.64 15.12
N SER A 151 0.78 -14.71 15.86
CA SER A 151 1.37 -14.65 17.20
C SER A 151 2.87 -14.44 17.15
N LYS A 152 3.45 -14.02 18.26
CA LYS A 152 4.89 -14.06 18.49
C LYS A 152 5.43 -15.49 18.36
N GLY A 153 6.52 -15.64 17.62
CA GLY A 153 7.21 -16.93 17.44
C GLY A 153 7.86 -17.05 16.06
N THR A 154 8.56 -18.18 15.86
CA THR A 154 9.03 -18.57 14.54
C THR A 154 7.96 -19.44 13.90
N HIS A 155 7.45 -19.01 12.75
CA HIS A 155 6.34 -19.66 12.08
C HIS A 155 6.70 -20.03 10.65
N ARG A 156 6.16 -21.16 10.18
CA ARG A 156 6.13 -21.48 8.75
C ARG A 156 4.81 -21.00 8.17
N ILE A 157 4.88 -20.14 7.18
CA ILE A 157 3.73 -19.52 6.53
C ILE A 157 3.62 -20.05 5.11
N GLU A 158 2.42 -20.45 4.72
CA GLU A 158 2.12 -20.96 3.39
C GLU A 158 0.91 -20.23 2.81
N TYR A 159 1.04 -19.80 1.56
CA TYR A 159 0.01 -19.10 0.81
C TYR A 159 -0.41 -19.98 -0.36
N ARG A 160 -1.72 -20.09 -0.60
CA ARG A 160 -2.28 -20.79 -1.76
C ARG A 160 -3.39 -19.96 -2.40
N TYR A 161 -3.35 -19.86 -3.72
CA TYR A 161 -4.38 -19.22 -4.52
C TYR A 161 -5.19 -20.27 -5.29
N THR A 162 -6.51 -20.18 -5.18
CA THR A 162 -7.45 -20.89 -6.04
C THR A 162 -8.36 -19.88 -6.69
N THR A 163 -8.47 -19.92 -8.03
CA THR A 163 -9.36 -19.01 -8.77
C THR A 163 -10.81 -19.20 -8.29
N PRO A 164 -11.44 -18.16 -7.71
CA PRO A 164 -12.83 -18.24 -7.29
C PRO A 164 -13.74 -18.61 -8.46
N PHE A 165 -14.74 -19.45 -8.21
CA PHE A 165 -15.74 -19.90 -9.20
C PHE A 165 -15.20 -20.73 -10.37
N LEU A 166 -13.93 -21.16 -10.34
CA LEU A 166 -13.35 -21.94 -11.43
C LEU A 166 -14.03 -23.31 -11.56
N LEU A 167 -14.36 -23.95 -10.43
CA LEU A 167 -15.03 -25.24 -10.42
C LEU A 167 -16.47 -25.11 -10.94
N GLU A 168 -17.20 -24.14 -10.41
CA GLU A 168 -18.58 -23.82 -10.77
C GLU A 168 -18.69 -23.44 -12.26
N GLY A 169 -17.80 -22.59 -12.74
CA GLY A 169 -17.71 -22.19 -14.14
C GLY A 169 -17.37 -23.38 -15.06
N SER A 170 -16.48 -24.25 -14.60
CA SER A 170 -16.11 -25.48 -15.34
C SER A 170 -17.30 -26.44 -15.46
N LEU A 171 -18.08 -26.63 -14.38
CA LEU A 171 -19.28 -27.46 -14.40
C LEU A 171 -20.33 -26.93 -15.39
N VAL A 172 -20.60 -25.62 -15.37
CA VAL A 172 -21.54 -24.99 -16.31
C VAL A 172 -21.07 -25.12 -17.76
N SER A 173 -19.76 -24.98 -17.99
CA SER A 173 -19.17 -25.13 -19.33
C SER A 173 -19.30 -26.56 -19.87
N ILE A 174 -19.01 -27.57 -19.04
CA ILE A 174 -19.16 -28.98 -19.40
C ILE A 174 -20.63 -29.32 -19.67
N ALA A 175 -21.56 -28.87 -18.82
CA ALA A 175 -22.99 -29.11 -19.03
C ALA A 175 -23.49 -28.50 -20.34
N SER A 176 -23.05 -27.28 -20.67
CA SER A 176 -23.40 -26.58 -21.91
C SER A 176 -22.84 -27.32 -23.14
N LEU A 177 -21.61 -27.82 -23.05
CA LEU A 177 -20.97 -28.59 -24.13
C LEU A 177 -21.69 -29.92 -24.39
N LEU A 178 -22.06 -30.65 -23.33
CA LEU A 178 -22.83 -31.90 -23.44
C LEU A 178 -24.20 -31.67 -24.08
N LEU A 179 -24.88 -30.59 -23.69
CA LEU A 179 -26.17 -30.20 -24.26
C LEU A 179 -26.03 -29.84 -25.76
N LEU A 180 -24.98 -29.11 -26.14
CA LEU A 180 -24.70 -28.79 -27.53
C LEU A 180 -24.45 -30.06 -28.36
N ILE A 181 -23.62 -30.98 -27.87
CA ILE A 181 -23.35 -32.27 -28.53
C ILE A 181 -24.64 -33.06 -28.71
N PHE A 182 -25.50 -33.11 -27.67
CA PHE A 182 -26.79 -33.78 -27.72
C PHE A 182 -27.71 -33.19 -28.79
N ILE A 183 -27.81 -31.87 -28.89
CA ILE A 183 -28.62 -31.19 -29.93
C ILE A 183 -28.09 -31.53 -31.33
N LEU A 184 -26.77 -31.47 -31.54
CA LEU A 184 -26.16 -31.77 -32.84
C LEU A 184 -26.38 -33.23 -33.25
N TYR A 185 -26.30 -34.16 -32.30
CA TYR A 185 -26.62 -35.57 -32.54
C TYR A 185 -28.08 -35.76 -32.96
N ARG A 186 -29.03 -35.09 -32.29
CA ARG A 186 -30.46 -35.15 -32.68
C ARG A 186 -30.71 -34.55 -34.06
N ARG A 187 -30.05 -33.43 -34.42
CA ARG A 187 -30.19 -32.82 -35.75
C ARG A 187 -29.70 -33.75 -36.86
N LYS A 188 -28.49 -34.31 -36.72
CA LYS A 188 -27.97 -35.28 -37.71
C LYS A 188 -28.86 -36.50 -37.91
N LYS A 189 -29.52 -36.99 -36.84
CA LYS A 189 -30.46 -38.10 -36.95
C LYS A 189 -31.77 -37.73 -37.65
N THR A 190 -32.17 -36.46 -37.56
CA THR A 190 -33.39 -35.93 -38.20
C THR A 190 -33.16 -35.65 -39.69
N ASP A 191 -31.96 -35.17 -40.08
CA ASP A 191 -31.61 -34.93 -41.49
C ASP A 191 -31.29 -36.23 -42.27
N ALA A 192 -31.13 -37.36 -41.57
CA ALA A 192 -30.82 -38.68 -42.16
C ALA A 192 -32.03 -39.64 -42.20
N SER A 193 -33.25 -39.18 -41.84
CA SER A 193 -34.53 -39.89 -42.01
C SER A 193 -35.40 -39.15 -43.00
#